data_AF-A0A940WEE5-F1
#
_entry.id   AF-A0A940WEE5-F1
#
_cell.length_a   1.000
_cell.length_b   1.000
_cell.length_c   1.000
_cell.angle_alpha   90.00
_cell.angle_beta   90.00
_cell.angle_gamma   90.00
#
_symmetry.space_group_name_H-M   'P 1'
#
loop_
_entity.id
_entity.type
_entity.pdbx_description
1 polymer ?
#
loop_
_entity_poly.entity_id
_entity_poly.type
_entity_poly.pdbx_seq_one_letter_code
_entity_poly.pdbx_strand_id
1 'polypeptide(L)'
;MEPFYGVMEEAALSVHTDAVVVPYMSTGYTASRFFRSIGIPAYELMPVLLPRAEHGKIHGVEERIPVDGTEEMTRIVYALIEGWNASR
;
A
#
# COMPACT_ATOMS: atom_id res chain seq x y z
N MET A 1 16.47 -6.29 2.02
CA MET A 1 15.55 -5.13 2.04
C MET A 1 15.50 -4.59 3.45
N GLU A 2 15.17 -3.31 3.62
CA GLU A 2 14.87 -2.74 4.94
C GLU A 2 13.70 -3.52 5.58
N PRO A 3 13.71 -3.79 6.91
CA PRO A 3 12.74 -4.67 7.56
C PRO A 3 11.27 -4.35 7.27
N PHE A 4 10.89 -3.07 7.23
CA PHE A 4 9.50 -2.68 7.00
C PHE A 4 9.05 -2.96 5.57
N TYR A 5 9.93 -2.84 4.58
CA TYR A 5 9.61 -3.22 3.19
C TYR A 5 9.27 -4.71 3.06
N GLY A 6 10.04 -5.59 3.71
CA GLY A 6 9.78 -7.03 3.68
C GLY A 6 8.41 -7.39 4.25
N VAL A 7 8.04 -6.79 5.39
CA VAL A 7 6.71 -7.02 6.00
C VAL A 7 5.57 -6.50 5.10
N MET A 8 5.75 -5.37 4.42
CA MET A 8 4.77 -4.90 3.43
C MET A 8 4.60 -5.87 2.26
N GLU A 9 5.69 -6.45 1.77
CA GLU A 9 5.65 -7.47 0.72
C GLU A 9 4.90 -8.73 1.19
N GLU A 10 5.24 -9.25 2.37
CA GLU A 10 4.56 -10.40 2.97
C GLU A 10 3.05 -10.17 3.18
N ALA A 11 2.67 -8.97 3.65
CA ALA A 11 1.27 -8.60 3.84
C ALA A 11 0.49 -8.59 2.51
N ALA A 12 1.07 -8.04 1.44
CA ALA A 12 0.45 -8.06 0.12
C ALA A 12 0.29 -9.50 -0.41
N LEU A 13 1.33 -10.32 -0.29
CA LEU A 13 1.34 -11.71 -0.75
C LEU A 13 0.42 -12.63 0.06
N SER A 14 0.06 -12.24 1.30
CA SER A 14 -0.91 -12.99 2.12
C SER A 14 -2.34 -12.95 1.57
N VAL A 15 -2.67 -11.96 0.74
CA VAL A 15 -3.99 -11.81 0.11
C VAL A 15 -3.93 -12.11 -1.39
N HIS A 16 -2.88 -11.65 -2.07
CA HIS A 16 -2.66 -11.90 -3.49
C HIS A 16 -1.35 -12.66 -3.71
N THR A 17 -1.40 -13.98 -3.67
CA THR A 17 -0.21 -14.86 -3.75
C THR A 17 0.51 -14.82 -5.09
N ASP A 18 -0.17 -14.34 -6.13
CA ASP A 18 0.34 -14.19 -7.50
C ASP A 18 0.83 -12.76 -7.80
N ALA A 19 0.73 -11.84 -6.84
CA ALA A 19 1.19 -10.48 -7.01
C ALA A 19 2.72 -10.38 -7.13
N VAL A 20 3.18 -9.32 -7.80
CA VAL A 20 4.59 -8.94 -7.84
C VAL A 20 4.74 -7.58 -7.19
N VAL A 21 5.50 -7.51 -6.11
CA VAL A 21 5.78 -6.26 -5.40
C VAL A 21 7.01 -5.60 -6.02
N VAL A 22 6.86 -4.36 -6.47
CA VAL A 22 7.96 -3.59 -7.08
C VAL A 22 8.08 -2.22 -6.42
N PRO A 23 9.30 -1.67 -6.28
CA PRO A 23 9.47 -0.29 -5.88
C PRO A 23 8.84 0.66 -6.91
N TYR A 24 7.99 1.57 -6.44
CA TYR A 24 7.35 2.61 -7.24
C TYR A 24 7.64 4.00 -6.65
N MET A 25 7.96 4.96 -7.51
CA MET A 25 8.09 6.36 -7.12
C MET A 25 6.80 7.10 -7.46
N SER A 26 6.06 7.48 -6.43
CA SER A 26 4.86 8.30 -6.59
C SER A 26 5.20 9.67 -7.20
N THR A 27 4.44 10.07 -8.21
CA THR A 27 4.49 11.44 -8.76
C THR A 27 3.67 12.42 -7.93
N GLY A 28 2.88 11.93 -6.98
CA GLY A 28 2.02 12.72 -6.11
C GLY A 28 2.75 13.28 -4.90
N TYR A 29 2.12 14.25 -4.25
CA TYR A 29 2.58 14.79 -2.97
C TYR A 29 1.92 14.03 -1.82
N THR A 30 2.72 13.49 -0.89
CA THR A 30 2.21 12.74 0.26
C THR A 30 2.80 13.23 1.57
N ALA A 31 2.11 12.93 2.68
CA ALA A 31 2.59 13.24 4.03
C ALA A 31 3.95 12.56 4.35
N SER A 32 4.28 11.47 3.66
CA SER A 32 5.57 10.76 3.76
C SER A 32 6.78 11.68 3.56
N ARG A 33 6.65 12.76 2.78
CA ARG A 33 7.72 13.78 2.67
C ARG A 33 8.08 14.38 4.02
N PHE A 34 7.09 14.73 4.84
CA PHE A 34 7.32 15.34 6.14
C PHE A 34 7.92 14.35 7.13
N PHE A 35 7.46 13.09 7.13
CA PHE A 35 8.05 12.04 7.97
C PHE A 35 9.51 11.77 7.61
N ARG A 36 9.83 11.66 6.31
CA ARG A 36 11.21 11.50 5.86
C ARG A 36 12.09 12.70 6.23
N SER A 37 11.53 13.92 6.27
CA SER A 37 12.30 15.13 6.64
C SER A 37 12.80 15.13 8.09
N ILE A 38 12.18 14.33 8.97
CA ILE A 38 12.60 14.16 10.37
C ILE A 38 13.25 12.79 10.63
N GLY A 39 13.70 12.11 9.56
CA GLY A 39 14.46 10.86 9.67
C GLY A 39 13.62 9.59 9.84
N ILE A 40 12.29 9.65 9.70
CA ILE A 40 11.43 8.46 9.77
C ILE A 40 11.34 7.84 8.36
N PRO A 41 11.78 6.57 8.16
CA PRO A 41 11.55 5.85 6.92
C PRO A 41 10.03 5.73 6.66
N ALA A 42 9.59 6.12 5.46
CA ALA A 42 8.18 6.11 5.11
C ALA A 42 8.00 5.68 3.66
N TYR A 43 7.18 4.64 3.48
CA TYR A 43 6.77 4.07 2.21
C TYR A 43 5.27 4.25 2.03
N GLU A 44 4.83 4.17 0.78
CA GLU A 44 3.42 4.26 0.41
C GLU A 44 2.92 2.89 0.00
N LEU A 45 1.69 2.59 0.44
CA LEU A 45 0.97 1.38 0.07
C LEU A 45 -0.40 1.82 -0.45
N MET A 46 -0.74 1.37 -1.66
CA MET A 46 -2.12 1.41 -2.17
C MET A 46 -2.67 -0.01 -2.07
N PRO A 47 -3.32 -0.40 -0.96
CA PRO A 47 -3.68 -1.79 -0.68
C PRO A 47 -4.90 -2.29 -1.46
N VAL A 48 -5.34 -1.57 -2.49
CA VAL A 48 -6.53 -1.92 -3.28
C VAL A 48 -6.15 -2.31 -4.70
N LEU A 49 -6.67 -3.45 -5.16
CA LEU A 49 -6.63 -3.80 -6.58
C LEU A 49 -7.61 -2.91 -7.33
N LEU A 50 -7.05 -1.96 -8.08
CA LEU A 50 -7.82 -1.01 -8.85
C LEU A 50 -7.61 -1.27 -10.36
N PRO A 51 -8.69 -1.44 -11.15
CA PRO A 51 -8.55 -1.49 -12.59
C PRO A 51 -7.85 -0.24 -13.11
N ARG A 52 -6.97 -0.39 -14.11
CA ARG A 52 -6.17 0.73 -14.66
C ARG A 52 -7.02 1.92 -15.10
N ALA A 53 -8.24 1.68 -15.59
CA ALA A 53 -9.19 2.72 -15.99
C ALA A 53 -9.70 3.57 -14.82
N GLU A 54 -9.76 3.01 -13.61
CA GLU A 54 -10.19 3.73 -12.40
C GLU A 54 -9.02 4.51 -11.77
N HIS A 55 -7.78 4.02 -11.89
CA HIS A 55 -6.59 4.70 -11.36
C HIS A 55 -6.41 6.14 -11.90
N GLY A 56 -6.74 6.38 -13.16
CA GLY A 56 -6.66 7.71 -13.78
C GLY A 56 -7.73 8.70 -13.29
N LYS A 57 -8.73 8.23 -12.54
CA LYS A 57 -9.85 9.04 -12.03
C LYS A 57 -9.64 9.53 -10.60
N ILE A 58 -8.54 9.18 -9.95
CA ILE A 58 -8.20 9.68 -8.62
C ILE A 58 -8.18 11.22 -8.67
N HIS A 59 -8.93 11.87 -7.78
CA HIS A 59 -9.22 13.31 -7.76
C HIS A 59 -10.11 13.85 -8.91
N GLY A 60 -10.79 12.98 -9.64
CA GLY A 60 -11.74 13.34 -10.70
C GLY A 60 -13.20 13.31 -10.26
N VAL A 61 -14.12 13.65 -11.18
CA VAL A 61 -15.58 13.71 -10.92
C VAL A 61 -16.18 12.32 -10.62
N GLU A 62 -15.54 11.25 -11.11
CA GLU A 62 -16.04 9.87 -11.04
C GLU A 62 -15.00 8.94 -10.38
N GLU A 63 -14.35 9.43 -9.33
CA GLU A 63 -13.48 8.61 -8.48
C GLU A 63 -14.29 7.54 -7.74
N ARG A 64 -13.87 6.28 -7.85
CA ARG A 64 -14.60 5.12 -7.31
C ARG A 64 -13.62 4.07 -6.81
N ILE A 65 -14.11 3.24 -5.90
CA ILE A 65 -13.40 2.06 -5.38
C ILE A 65 -14.30 0.83 -5.51
N PRO A 66 -13.79 -0.34 -5.96
CA PRO A 66 -14.55 -1.57 -5.94
C PRO A 66 -14.89 -1.97 -4.50
N VAL A 67 -16.14 -2.37 -4.24
CA VAL A 67 -16.57 -2.79 -2.89
C VAL A 67 -15.76 -4.00 -2.43
N ASP A 68 -15.59 -5.01 -3.28
CA ASP A 68 -14.82 -6.22 -2.93
C ASP A 68 -13.34 -5.88 -2.62
N GLY A 69 -12.78 -4.88 -3.30
CA GLY A 69 -11.43 -4.38 -3.03
C GLY A 69 -11.27 -3.73 -1.65
N THR A 70 -12.36 -3.33 -0.99
CA THR A 70 -12.30 -2.77 0.38
C THR A 70 -12.09 -3.83 1.46
N GLU A 71 -12.56 -5.07 1.22
CA GLU A 71 -12.28 -6.18 2.13
C GLU A 71 -10.82 -6.61 1.99
N GLU A 72 -10.35 -6.81 0.75
CA GLU A 72 -8.98 -7.20 0.44
C GLU A 72 -7.97 -6.18 1.00
N MET A 73 -8.21 -4.88 0.79
CA MET A 73 -7.32 -3.85 1.31
C MET A 73 -7.24 -3.85 2.84
N THR A 74 -8.36 -4.13 3.51
CA THR A 74 -8.43 -4.21 4.97
C THR A 74 -7.60 -5.37 5.48
N ARG A 75 -7.70 -6.53 4.81
CA ARG A 75 -6.90 -7.72 5.15
C ARG A 75 -5.39 -7.48 4.97
N ILE A 76 -4.99 -6.81 3.88
CA ILE A 76 -3.59 -6.46 3.64
C ILE A 76 -3.06 -5.52 4.74
N VAL A 77 -3.80 -4.45 5.06
CA VAL A 77 -3.40 -3.50 6.12
C VAL A 77 -3.33 -4.17 7.48
N TYR A 78 -4.28 -5.05 7.80
CA TYR A 78 -4.27 -5.81 9.04
C TYR A 78 -3.06 -6.74 9.14
N ALA A 79 -2.76 -7.51 8.08
CA ALA A 79 -1.60 -8.39 8.01
C ALA A 79 -0.28 -7.60 8.15
N LEU A 80 -0.18 -6.41 7.56
CA LEU A 80 0.97 -5.52 7.73
C LEU A 80 1.17 -5.10 9.19
N ILE A 81 0.10 -4.68 9.88
CA ILE A 81 0.19 -4.25 11.28
C ILE A 81 0.60 -5.42 12.18
N GLU A 82 -0.03 -6.58 12.02
CA GLU A 82 0.31 -7.78 12.79
C GLU A 82 1.75 -8.25 12.53
N GLY A 83 2.14 -8.35 11.25
CA GLY A 83 3.50 -8.74 10.86
C GLY A 83 4.55 -7.78 11.39
N TRP A 84 4.27 -6.48 11.34
CA TRP A 84 5.19 -5.47 11.86
C TRP A 84 5.33 -5.55 13.38
N ASN A 85 4.22 -5.73 14.09
CA ASN A 85 4.23 -5.91 15.55
C ASN A 85 4.99 -7.18 15.97
N ALA A 86 4.87 -8.26 15.19
CA ALA A 86 5.59 -9.52 15.46
C ALA A 86 7.08 -9.45 15.10
N SER A 87 7.48 -8.55 14.20
CA SER A 87 8.88 -8.36 13.77
C SER A 87 9.72 -7.49 14.72
N ARG A 88 9.10 -6.94 15.77
CA ARG A 88 9.73 -6.11 16.80
C ARG A 88 9.98 -6.90 18.08
#